data_AF-A0A6C1T0T3-F1
#
_entry.id   AF-A0A6C1T0T3-F1
#
_cell.length_a   1.000
_cell.length_b   1.000
_cell.length_c   1.000
_cell.angle_alpha   90.00
_cell.angle_beta   90.00
_cell.angle_gamma   90.00
#
_symmetry.space_group_name_H-M   'P 1'
#
loop_
_entity.id
_entity.type
_entity.pdbx_description
1 polymer ?
#
loop_
_entity_poly.entity_id
_entity_poly.type
_entity_poly.pdbx_seq_one_letter_code
_entity_poly.pdbx_strand_id
1 'polypeptide(L)' 'MHDWRAEFNRLEGAYAPSTIRSYHSDLGAYERWCAGSGVAMFPATPEQVCAFLEDDARRAT' A
#
# COMPACT_ATOMS: atom_id res chain seq x y z
N MET A 1 -13.66 -3.10 7.95
CA MET A 1 -12.47 -2.95 7.09
C MET A 1 -12.24 -1.45 6.94
N HIS A 2 -11.04 -0.97 7.23
CA HIS A 2 -10.74 0.47 7.15
C HIS A 2 -10.54 0.85 5.68
N ASP A 3 -11.32 1.81 5.17
CA ASP A 3 -11.22 2.27 3.79
C ASP A 3 -10.07 3.27 3.65
N TRP A 4 -8.86 2.75 3.50
CA TRP A 4 -7.65 3.56 3.38
C TRP A 4 -7.69 4.51 2.17
N ARG A 5 -8.53 4.24 1.15
CA ARG A 5 -8.63 5.11 -0.03
C ARG A 5 -9.32 6.42 0.32
N ALA A 6 -10.35 6.38 1.16
CA ALA A 6 -11.05 7.58 1.62
C ALA A 6 -10.15 8.48 2.48
N GLU A 7 -9.12 7.92 3.12
CA GLU A 7 -8.16 8.68 3.93
C GLU A 7 -7.28 9.63 3.11
N PHE A 8 -7.23 9.49 1.77
CA PHE A 8 -6.54 10.45 0.91
C PHE A 8 -7.30 11.77 0.73
N ASN A 9 -8.60 11.82 1.00
CA ASN A 9 -9.39 13.06 0.89
C ASN A 9 -8.85 14.16 1.81
N ARG A 10 -8.35 13.80 3.00
CA ARG A 10 -7.74 14.75 3.95
C ARG A 10 -6.36 15.26 3.50
N LEU A 11 -5.78 14.66 2.46
CA LEU A 11 -4.46 14.98 1.91
C LEU A 11 -4.55 15.80 0.61
N GLU A 12 -5.76 16.13 0.15
CA GLU A 12 -5.96 17.00 -1.00
C GLU A 12 -5.27 18.36 -0.79
N GLY A 13 -4.53 18.81 -1.80
CA GLY A 13 -3.75 20.06 -1.75
C GLY A 13 -2.44 20.00 -0.96
N ALA A 14 -2.22 18.98 -0.12
CA ALA A 14 -0.98 18.80 0.64
C ALA A 14 0.13 18.11 -0.18
N TYR A 15 -0.24 17.24 -1.12
CA TYR A 15 0.68 16.52 -2.00
C TYR A 15 0.36 16.77 -3.47
N ALA A 16 1.38 16.65 -4.32
CA ALA A 16 1.19 16.70 -5.77
C ALA A 16 0.27 15.55 -6.23
N PRO A 17 -0.55 15.75 -7.28
CA PRO A 17 -1.42 14.70 -7.81
C PRO A 17 -0.66 13.42 -8.22
N SER A 18 0.58 13.55 -8.68
CA SER A 18 1.45 12.40 -8.99
C SER A 18 1.78 11.58 -7.74
N THR A 19 2.07 12.22 -6.61
CA THR A 19 2.36 11.54 -5.34
C THR A 19 1.16 10.76 -4.83
N ILE A 20 -0.05 11.35 -4.88
CA ILE A 20 -1.29 10.66 -4.49
C ILE A 20 -1.55 9.43 -5.37
N ARG A 21 -1.32 9.56 -6.69
CA ARG A 21 -1.44 8.42 -7.62
C ARG A 21 -0.44 7.30 -7.29
N SER A 22 0.82 7.64 -7.00
CA SER A 22 1.83 6.66 -6.59
C SER A 22 1.41 5.93 -5.31
N TYR A 23 0.95 6.66 -4.29
CA TYR A 23 0.46 6.03 -3.06
C TYR A 23 -0.73 5.08 -3.28
N HIS A 24 -1.69 5.44 -4.14
CA HIS A 24 -2.77 4.52 -4.49
C HIS A 24 -2.27 3.25 -5.18
N SER A 25 -1.28 3.38 -6.06
CA SER A 25 -0.66 2.24 -6.74
C SER A 25 0.04 1.32 -5.74
N ASP A 26 0.92 1.88 -4.91
CA ASP A 26 1.76 1.15 -3.97
C ASP A 26 0.90 0.45 -2.89
N LEU A 27 -0.05 1.17 -2.29
CA LEU A 27 -0.97 0.59 -1.31
C LEU A 27 -1.92 -0.44 -1.94
N GLY A 28 -2.31 -0.26 -3.21
CA GLY A 28 -3.10 -1.25 -3.94
C GLY A 28 -2.33 -2.54 -4.23
N ALA A 29 -1.03 -2.45 -4.54
CA ALA A 29 -0.16 -3.62 -4.65
C ALA A 29 -0.01 -4.33 -3.30
N TYR A 30 0.24 -3.56 -2.24
CA TYR A 30 0.36 -4.08 -0.87
C TYR A 30 -0.93 -4.73 -0.37
N GLU A 31 -2.10 -4.14 -0.61
CA GLU A 31 -3.41 -4.70 -0.26
C GLU A 31 -3.64 -6.08 -0.89
N ARG A 32 -3.32 -6.21 -2.19
CA ARG A 32 -3.42 -7.50 -2.91
C ARG A 32 -2.46 -8.54 -2.35
N TRP A 33 -1.23 -8.13 -2.02
CA TRP A 33 -0.25 -9.02 -1.40
C TRP A 33 -0.72 -9.48 -0.02
N CYS A 34 -1.21 -8.57 0.83
CA CYS A 34 -1.73 -8.91 2.15
C CYS A 34 -2.91 -9.90 2.06
N ALA A 35 -3.83 -9.68 1.12
CA ALA A 35 -4.96 -10.58 0.87
C ALA A 35 -4.49 -11.98 0.44
N GLY A 36 -3.48 -12.07 -0.44
CA GLY A 36 -2.89 -13.34 -0.86
C GLY A 36 -2.12 -14.07 0.24
N SER A 37 -1.51 -13.31 1.17
CA SER A 37 -0.74 -13.83 2.30
C SER A 37 -1.58 -14.10 3.56
N GLY A 38 -2.88 -13.77 3.54
CA GLY A 38 -3.78 -13.96 4.67
C GLY A 38 -3.48 -13.05 5.88
N VAL A 39 -2.83 -11.90 5.67
CA VAL A 39 -2.44 -10.96 6.73
C VAL A 39 -3.25 -9.66 6.64
N ALA A 40 -3.42 -8.98 7.78
CA ALA A 40 -4.07 -7.68 7.80
C ALA A 40 -3.11 -6.59 7.29
N MET A 41 -3.60 -5.70 6.42
CA MET A 41 -2.81 -4.59 5.88
C MET A 41 -2.45 -3.54 6.94
N PHE A 42 -3.31 -3.32 7.92
CA PHE A 42 -3.12 -2.31 8.96
C PHE A 42 -3.46 -2.84 10.36
N PRO A 43 -2.72 -2.44 11.41
CA PRO A 43 -1.44 -1.71 11.33
C PRO A 43 -0.34 -2.58 10.71
N ALA A 44 0.42 -2.03 9.76
CA ALA A 44 1.54 -2.74 9.17
C ALA A 44 2.72 -2.77 10.14
N THR A 45 3.43 -3.90 10.22
CA THR A 45 4.73 -3.97 10.90
C THR A 45 5.88 -3.77 9.91
N PRO A 46 7.07 -3.34 10.35
CA PRO A 46 8.24 -3.25 9.48
C PRO A 46 8.55 -4.58 8.77
N GLU A 47 8.45 -5.71 9.48
CA GLU A 47 8.72 -7.04 8.94
C GLU A 47 7.75 -7.40 7.81
N GLN A 48 6.48 -7.04 7.98
CA GLN A 48 5.45 -7.25 6.95
C GLN A 48 5.72 -6.40 5.70
N VAL A 49 6.12 -5.15 5.87
CA VAL A 49 6.46 -4.27 4.74
C VAL A 49 7.71 -4.79 4.02
N CYS A 50 8.74 -5.22 4.75
CA CYS A 50 9.94 -5.83 4.16
C CYS A 50 9.59 -7.09 3.35
N ALA A 51 8.79 -8.01 3.90
CA ALA A 51 8.37 -9.22 3.21
C ALA A 51 7.62 -8.92 1.90
N PHE A 52 6.74 -7.90 1.92
CA PHE A 52 6.08 -7.42 0.71
C PHE A 52 7.08 -6.90 -0.33
N LEU A 53 8.01 -6.02 0.07
CA LEU A 53 8.99 -5.43 -0.86
C LEU A 53 9.90 -6.48 -1.49
N GLU A 54 10.28 -7.52 -0.73
CA GLU A 54 11.05 -8.64 -1.25
C GLU A 54 10.27 -9.45 -2.29
N ASP A 55 8.98 -9.70 -2.06
CA ASP A 55 8.11 -10.40 -3.01
C ASP A 55 7.82 -9.56 -4.26
N ASP A 56 7.61 -8.26 -4.10
CA ASP A 56 7.34 -7.34 -5.21
C ASP A 56 8.55 -7.21 -6.14
N ALA A 57 9.76 -7.10 -5.57
CA ALA A 57 11.01 -7.10 -6.32
C ALA A 57 11.20 -8.39 -7.15
N ARG A 58 10.78 -9.55 -6.62
CA ARG A 58 10.83 -10.83 -7.35
C ARG A 58 9.86 -10.89 -8.54
N ARG A 59 8.73 -10.17 -8.49
CA ARG A 59 7.70 -10.15 -9.54
C ARG A 59 8.01 -9.20 -10.69
N ALA A 60 8.92 -8.24 -10.48
CA ALA A 60 9.32 -7.25 -11.48
C ALA A 60 10.38 -7.78 -12.49
N THR A 61 10.69 -9.08 -12.45
CA THR A 61 11.63 -9.77 -13.35
C THR A 61 10.89 -10.67 -14.32
#